data_AF-A0A2C9D157-F1
#
_entry.id   AF-A0A2C9D157-F1
#
_cell.length_a   1.000
_cell.length_b   1.000
_cell.length_c   1.000
_cell.angle_alpha   90.00
_cell.angle_beta   90.00
_cell.angle_gamma   90.00
#
_symmetry.space_group_name_H-M   'P 1'
#
loop_
_entity.id
_entity.type
_entity.pdbx_description
1 polymer ?
#
loop_
_entity_poly.entity_id
_entity_poly.type
_entity_poly.pdbx_seq_one_letter_code
_entity_poly.pdbx_strand_id
1 'polypeptide(L)' 'MLDAMAESGDFVLVLPDAAMPDVSFVQLVEAARLKAEMAGGSLSLSKAADGPLHAVLERGGFLTDMRPQDAKFWLHQE' A
#
# COMPACT_ATOMS: atom_id res chain seq x y z
N MET A 1 9.33 -4.29 -9.35
CA MET A 1 8.28 -3.45 -8.73
C MET A 1 8.73 -2.00 -8.63
N LEU A 2 9.76 -1.68 -7.84
CA LEU A 2 10.20 -0.29 -7.69
C LEU A 2 10.66 0.35 -9.00
N ASP A 3 11.32 -0.36 -9.90
CA ASP A 3 11.75 0.22 -11.19
C ASP A 3 10.58 0.58 -12.10
N ALA A 4 9.50 -0.19 -12.06
CA ALA A 4 8.27 0.15 -12.77
C ALA A 4 7.63 1.44 -12.22
N MET A 5 7.77 1.71 -10.92
CA MET A 5 7.30 2.96 -10.30
C MET A 5 8.21 4.16 -10.58
N ALA A 6 9.34 3.98 -11.28
CA ALA A 6 10.22 5.09 -11.69
C ALA A 6 9.70 5.83 -12.93
N GLU A 7 8.75 5.22 -13.65
CA GLU A 7 8.06 5.81 -14.79
C GLU A 7 6.74 6.43 -14.31
N SER A 8 6.37 7.58 -14.88
CA SER A 8 5.09 8.22 -14.56
C SER A 8 3.94 7.33 -15.03
N GLY A 9 3.07 6.91 -14.12
CA GLY A 9 1.90 6.08 -14.43
C GLY A 9 1.05 5.79 -13.20
N ASP A 10 -0.19 5.37 -13.42
CA ASP A 10 -1.11 4.97 -12.38
C ASP A 10 -1.17 3.44 -12.28
N PHE A 11 -0.84 2.92 -11.11
CA PHE A 11 -0.73 1.49 -10.85
C PHE A 11 -1.79 1.06 -9.85
N VAL A 12 -2.35 -0.14 -10.08
CA VAL A 12 -3.31 -0.77 -9.17
C VAL A 12 -2.70 -2.07 -8.66
N LEU A 13 -2.51 -2.16 -7.35
CA LEU A 13 -2.04 -3.36 -6.67
C LEU A 13 -3.24 -4.27 -6.35
N VAL A 14 -3.21 -5.49 -6.88
CA VAL A 14 -4.21 -6.52 -6.60
C VAL A 14 -3.55 -7.63 -5.79
N LEU A 15 -4.10 -7.94 -4.62
CA LEU A 15 -3.72 -9.11 -3.86
C LEU A 15 -4.71 -10.24 -4.12
N PRO A 16 -4.25 -11.48 -4.36
CA PRO A 16 -5.15 -12.63 -4.37
C PRO A 16 -5.70 -12.88 -2.96
N ASP A 17 -6.92 -13.40 -2.86
CA ASP A 17 -7.58 -13.66 -1.57
C ASP A 17 -6.78 -14.61 -0.65
N ALA A 18 -5.93 -15.47 -1.23
CA ALA A 18 -5.05 -16.39 -0.50
C ALA A 18 -3.68 -15.77 -0.11
N ALA A 19 -3.47 -14.47 -0.32
CA ALA A 19 -2.22 -13.81 0.03
C ALA A 19 -1.96 -13.82 1.54
N MET A 20 -0.72 -14.13 1.91
CA MET A 20 -0.22 -14.02 3.28
C MET A 20 0.91 -12.98 3.30
N PRO A 21 0.57 -11.68 3.25
CA PRO A 21 1.58 -10.62 3.33
C PRO A 21 2.25 -10.64 4.70
N ASP A 22 3.47 -10.11 4.76
CA ASP A 22 4.20 -9.86 5.99
C ASP A 22 4.56 -8.37 6.11
N VAL A 23 5.30 -8.03 7.16
CA VAL A 23 5.72 -6.63 7.38
C VAL A 23 6.61 -6.10 6.25
N SER A 24 7.42 -6.96 5.62
CA SER A 24 8.31 -6.57 4.52
C SER A 24 7.50 -6.22 3.27
N PHE A 25 6.40 -6.94 3.02
CA PHE A 25 5.46 -6.60 1.96
C PHE A 25 4.89 -5.18 2.16
N VAL A 26 4.41 -4.86 3.37
CA VAL A 26 3.87 -3.52 3.68
C VAL A 26 4.92 -2.43 3.43
N GLN A 27 6.15 -2.65 3.90
CA GLN A 27 7.27 -1.71 3.69
C GLN A 27 7.59 -1.52 2.20
N LEU A 28 7.54 -2.59 1.40
CA LEU A 28 7.77 -2.50 -0.03
C LEU A 28 6.67 -1.72 -0.75
N VAL A 29 5.42 -1.87 -0.32
CA VAL A 29 4.28 -1.11 -0.88
C VAL A 29 4.41 0.37 -0.53
N GLU A 30 4.76 0.73 0.70
CA GLU A 30 5.03 2.12 1.09
C GLU A 30 6.16 2.74 0.26
N ALA A 31 7.28 2.02 0.09
CA ALA A 31 8.39 2.48 -0.74
C ALA A 31 7.99 2.64 -2.22
N ALA A 32 7.15 1.74 -2.74
CA ALA A 32 6.63 1.84 -4.10
C ALA A 32 5.68 3.02 -4.28
N ARG A 33 4.81 3.28 -3.30
CA ARG A 33 3.88 4.43 -3.33
C ARG A 33 4.65 5.73 -3.35
N LEU A 34 5.64 5.88 -2.45
CA LEU A 34 6.52 7.05 -2.44
C LEU A 34 7.27 7.22 -3.77
N LYS A 35 7.79 6.12 -4.34
CA LYS A 35 8.53 6.18 -5.61
C LYS A 35 7.62 6.59 -6.77
N ALA A 36 6.39 6.07 -6.84
CA ALA A 36 5.41 6.45 -7.85
C ALA A 36 5.04 7.94 -7.74
N GLU A 37 4.78 8.43 -6.51
CA GLU A 37 4.50 9.85 -6.25
C GLU A 37 5.67 10.73 -6.70
N MET A 38 6.91 10.35 -6.39
CA MET A 38 8.12 11.07 -6.82
C MET A 38 8.29 11.10 -8.34
N ALA A 39 7.81 10.08 -9.06
CA ALA A 39 7.82 10.02 -10.52
C ALA A 39 6.60 10.73 -11.16
N GLY A 40 5.71 11.33 -10.36
CA GLY A 40 4.49 11.99 -10.85
C GLY A 40 3.35 11.02 -11.22
N GLY A 41 3.45 9.76 -10.77
CA GLY A 41 2.41 8.74 -10.89
C GLY A 41 1.72 8.44 -9.56
N SER A 42 0.98 7.34 -9.53
CA SER A 42 0.30 6.88 -8.32
C SER A 42 0.29 5.36 -8.20
N LEU A 43 0.19 4.88 -6.96
CA LEU A 43 -0.09 3.48 -6.65
C LEU A 43 -1.34 3.44 -5.78
N SER A 44 -2.30 2.60 -6.15
CA SER A 44 -3.56 2.38 -5.43
C SER A 44 -3.72 0.90 -5.09
N LEU A 45 -4.49 0.60 -4.04
CA LEU A 45 -4.87 -0.76 -3.69
C LEU A 45 -6.25 -1.05 -4.30
N SER A 46 -6.44 -2.22 -4.91
CA SER A 46 -7.69 -2.54 -5.59
C SER A 46 -8.89 -2.70 -4.65
N LYS A 47 -8.63 -3.04 -3.38
CA LYS A 47 -9.59 -3.18 -2.29
C LYS A 47 -8.93 -2.68 -1.01
N ALA A 48 -9.73 -2.20 -0.06
CA ALA A 48 -9.20 -1.86 1.26
C ALA A 48 -8.49 -3.08 1.87
N ALA A 49 -7.43 -2.85 2.62
CA ALA A 49 -6.73 -3.87 3.37
C ALA A 49 -7.70 -4.53 4.36
N ASP A 50 -7.95 -5.82 4.13
CA ASP A 50 -8.76 -6.66 4.97
C ASP A 50 -7.96 -7.89 5.43
N GLY A 51 -8.59 -8.70 6.30
CA GLY A 51 -8.09 -10.01 6.71
C GLY A 51 -6.59 -10.04 7.07
N PRO A 52 -5.77 -10.88 6.41
CA PRO A 52 -4.34 -10.99 6.70
C PRO A 52 -3.55 -9.68 6.53
N LEU A 53 -3.87 -8.87 5.52
CA LEU A 53 -3.15 -7.61 5.28
C LEU A 53 -3.46 -6.59 6.39
N HIS A 54 -4.73 -6.47 6.78
CA HIS A 54 -5.13 -5.63 7.91
C HIS A 54 -4.43 -6.06 9.22
N ALA A 55 -4.40 -7.36 9.51
CA ALA A 55 -3.76 -7.89 10.70
C ALA A 55 -2.25 -7.60 10.76
N VAL A 56 -1.56 -7.56 9.61
CA VAL A 56 -0.15 -7.18 9.53
C VAL A 56 0.03 -5.68 9.75
N LEU A 57 -0.81 -4.85 9.15
CA LEU A 57 -0.78 -3.40 9.36
C LEU A 57 -0.99 -3.05 10.84
N GLU A 58 -1.97 -3.67 11.48
CA GLU A 58 -2.27 -3.49 12.90
C GLU A 58 -1.09 -3.91 13.78
N ARG A 59 -0.61 -5.15 13.62
CA ARG A 59 0.52 -5.68 14.41
C ARG A 59 1.84 -4.94 14.17
N GLY A 60 2.01 -4.38 12.98
CA GLY A 60 3.18 -3.58 12.60
C GLY A 60 3.10 -2.12 13.07
N GLY A 61 1.99 -1.70 13.68
CA GLY A 61 1.79 -0.32 14.14
C GLY A 61 1.48 0.68 13.03
N PHE A 62 1.19 0.21 11.81
CA PHE A 62 0.89 1.08 10.65
C PHE A 62 -0.49 1.72 10.75
N LEU A 63 -1.38 1.21 11.60
CA LEU A 63 -2.71 1.78 11.84
C LEU A 63 -2.74 2.83 12.96
N THR A 64 -1.63 3.02 13.68
CA THR A 64 -1.53 4.00 14.78
C THR A 64 -1.13 5.37 14.22
N ASP A 65 -1.86 6.42 14.61
CA ASP A 65 -1.62 7.81 14.18
C ASP A 65 -1.44 7.97 12.66
N MET A 66 -2.24 7.23 11.89
CA MET A 66 -2.19 7.26 10.43
C MET A 66 -2.37 8.68 9.90
N ARG A 67 -1.52 9.08 8.96
CA ARG A 67 -1.78 10.26 8.16
C ARG A 67 -3.03 9.98 7.30
N PRO A 68 -3.86 10.99 6.99
CA PRO A 68 -5.07 10.80 6.18
C PRO A 68 -4.80 10.10 4.84
N GLN A 69 -3.67 10.40 4.18
CA GLN A 69 -3.25 9.74 2.94
C GLN A 69 -2.99 8.23 3.10
N ASP A 70 -2.46 7.81 4.24
CA ASP A 70 -2.20 6.40 4.53
C ASP A 70 -3.51 5.67 4.82
N ALA A 71 -4.42 6.31 5.57
CA ALA A 71 -5.76 5.78 5.85
C ALA A 71 -6.59 5.64 4.56
N LYS A 72 -6.49 6.64 3.67
CA LYS A 72 -7.11 6.59 2.34
C LYS A 72 -6.55 5.47 1.48
N PHE A 73 -5.23 5.26 1.49
CA PHE A 73 -4.63 4.20 0.69
C PHE A 73 -4.94 2.80 1.24
N TRP A 74 -4.69 2.55 2.53
CA TRP A 74 -4.84 1.22 3.11
C TRP A 74 -6.28 0.86 3.41
N LEU A 75 -7.08 1.80 3.91
CA LEU A 75 -8.43 1.52 4.45
C LEU A 75 -9.54 2.09 3.56
N HIS A 76 -9.20 2.82 2.50
CA HIS A 76 -10.15 3.52 1.63
C HIS A 76 -11.07 4.47 2.41
N GLN A 77 -10.54 5.07 3.48
CA GLN A 77 -11.23 6.08 4.29
C GLN A 77 -11.05 7.48 3.69
N GLU A 78 -11.99 8.39 3.96
CA GLU A 78 -11.95 9.80 3.54
C GLU A 78 -11.20 10.70 4.52
#